data_AF-A0A147GLR7-F1
#
_entry.id   AF-A0A147GLR7-F1
#
_cell.length_a   1.000
_cell.length_b   1.000
_cell.length_c   1.000
_cell.angle_alpha   90.00
_cell.angle_beta   90.00
_cell.angle_gamma   90.00
#
_symmetry.space_group_name_H-M   'P 1'
#
loop_
_entity.id
_entity.type
_entity.pdbx_description
1 polymer ?
#
loop_
_entity_poly.entity_id
_entity_poly.type
_entity_poly.pdbx_seq_one_letter_code
_entity_poly.pdbx_strand_id
1 'polypeptide(L)'
;MVKVLPDGKRTLLTTQTLKAGDELQAEFLGPQNRVRCCMALKIKGSLPAPDNVTDQLEGKPVLAYELPPLDRSKGMPFLGAAWVGPGDRPPRERMPVVCTSREGAHLLLLDRGRPAAHLYMNFGYAVLPSCDHRLLARFD
;
A
#
# COMPACT_ATOMS: atom_id res chain seq x y z
N MET A 1 -0.14 -1.53 -2.17
CA MET A 1 0.13 -0.35 -1.32
C MET A 1 -1.03 0.61 -1.46
N VAL A 2 -1.54 1.17 -0.38
CA VAL A 2 -2.58 2.20 -0.40
C VAL A 2 -1.94 3.55 -0.11
N LYS A 3 -2.20 4.53 -0.98
CA LYS A 3 -1.81 5.92 -0.81
C LYS A 3 -3.03 6.76 -0.48
N VAL A 4 -2.95 7.52 0.60
CA VAL A 4 -3.99 8.48 1.00
C VAL A 4 -3.42 9.89 0.97
N LEU A 5 -4.05 10.78 0.20
CA LEU A 5 -3.66 12.18 0.06
C LEU A 5 -4.39 13.09 1.07
N PRO A 6 -3.89 14.31 1.33
CA PRO A 6 -4.53 15.26 2.25
C PRO A 6 -5.99 15.60 1.88
N ASP A 7 -6.35 15.52 0.61
CA ASP A 7 -7.72 15.79 0.13
C ASP A 7 -8.69 14.61 0.31
N GLY A 8 -8.23 13.51 0.92
CA GLY A 8 -8.98 12.29 1.16
C GLY A 8 -8.95 11.30 -0.01
N LYS A 9 -8.32 11.62 -1.14
CA LYS A 9 -8.20 10.68 -2.25
C LYS A 9 -7.37 9.46 -1.85
N ARG A 10 -7.87 8.29 -2.23
CA ARG A 10 -7.25 7.00 -1.95
C ARG A 10 -6.94 6.26 -3.25
N THR A 11 -5.72 5.77 -3.36
CA THR A 11 -5.24 5.01 -4.52
C THR A 11 -4.66 3.68 -4.06
N LEU A 12 -5.08 2.58 -4.68
CA LEU A 12 -4.40 1.30 -4.58
C LEU A 12 -3.32 1.23 -5.66
N LEU A 13 -2.12 0.79 -5.29
CA LEU A 13 -0.98 0.51 -6.14
C LEU A 13 -0.65 -0.98 -6.02
N THR A 14 -0.66 -1.72 -7.12
CA THR A 14 -0.49 -3.18 -7.13
C THR A 14 0.03 -3.66 -8.48
N THR A 15 0.66 -4.84 -8.52
CA THR A 15 1.02 -5.55 -9.76
C THR A 15 -0.12 -6.46 -10.26
N GLN A 16 -1.20 -6.59 -9.48
CA GLN A 16 -2.36 -7.39 -9.86
C GLN A 16 -3.31 -6.60 -10.78
N THR A 17 -3.83 -7.28 -11.82
CA THR A 17 -4.89 -6.72 -12.66
C THR A 17 -6.23 -6.87 -11.94
N LEU A 18 -6.92 -5.75 -11.73
CA LEU A 18 -8.20 -5.67 -11.02
C LEU A 18 -9.23 -4.93 -11.87
N LYS A 19 -10.50 -5.10 -11.54
CA LYS A 19 -11.64 -4.42 -12.17
C LYS A 19 -12.50 -3.70 -11.13
N ALA A 20 -13.33 -2.78 -11.60
CA ALA A 20 -14.32 -2.13 -10.75
C ALA A 20 -15.21 -3.18 -10.05
N GLY A 21 -15.46 -2.97 -8.77
CA GLY A 21 -16.20 -3.89 -7.92
C GLY A 21 -15.36 -4.96 -7.22
N ASP A 22 -14.11 -5.21 -7.66
CA ASP A 22 -13.22 -6.12 -6.94
C ASP A 22 -12.99 -5.63 -5.50
N GLU A 23 -12.90 -6.57 -4.58
CA GLU A 23 -12.78 -6.30 -3.16
C GLU A 23 -11.33 -6.36 -2.68
N LEU A 24 -11.04 -5.56 -1.68
CA LEU A 24 -9.78 -5.57 -0.97
C LEU A 24 -9.97 -5.22 0.50
N GLN A 25 -8.95 -5.53 1.28
CA GLN A 25 -8.83 -5.10 2.66
C GLN A 25 -7.61 -4.21 2.79
N ALA A 26 -7.83 -3.01 3.32
CA ALA A 26 -6.78 -2.02 3.50
C ALA A 26 -6.60 -1.65 4.96
N GLU A 27 -5.35 -1.35 5.31
CA GLU A 27 -5.05 -0.60 6.51
C GLU A 27 -5.65 0.80 6.45
N PHE A 28 -6.01 1.33 7.61
CA PHE A 28 -6.51 2.69 7.77
C PHE A 28 -5.93 3.34 9.02
N LEU A 29 -5.91 4.67 9.02
CA LEU A 29 -5.51 5.43 10.19
C LEU A 29 -6.66 5.48 11.20
N GLY A 30 -6.49 4.82 12.34
CA GLY A 30 -7.43 4.84 13.45
C GLY A 30 -7.20 6.02 14.41
N PRO A 31 -7.90 6.03 15.56
CA PRO A 31 -7.70 7.03 16.60
C PRO A 31 -6.22 7.15 17.00
N GLN A 32 -5.77 8.36 17.36
CA GLN A 32 -4.40 8.65 17.79
C GLN A 32 -3.32 8.32 16.73
N ASN A 33 -3.66 8.38 15.45
CA ASN A 33 -2.74 8.14 14.32
C ASN A 33 -2.14 6.73 14.31
N ARG A 34 -2.85 5.76 14.89
CA ARG A 34 -2.41 4.37 14.88
C ARG A 34 -2.98 3.65 13.66
N VAL A 35 -2.12 3.02 12.89
CA VAL A 35 -2.53 2.17 11.77
C VAL A 35 -3.34 0.99 12.31
N ARG A 36 -4.49 0.72 11.71
CA ARG A 36 -5.38 -0.40 12.05
C ARG A 36 -5.69 -1.21 10.81
N CYS A 37 -5.81 -2.51 11.02
CA CYS A 37 -6.33 -3.45 10.05
C CYS A 37 -7.73 -3.92 10.47
N CYS A 38 -8.66 -4.20 9.56
CA CYS A 38 -8.67 -3.79 8.15
C CYS A 38 -10.07 -3.29 7.81
N MET A 39 -10.15 -2.37 6.86
CA MET A 39 -11.43 -1.96 6.26
C MET A 39 -11.60 -2.58 4.89
N ALA A 40 -12.79 -3.11 4.63
CA ALA A 40 -13.19 -3.59 3.32
C ALA A 40 -13.44 -2.40 2.38
N LEU A 41 -12.87 -2.46 1.18
CA LEU A 41 -13.03 -1.46 0.13
C LEU A 41 -13.30 -2.15 -1.20
N LYS A 42 -13.88 -1.40 -2.14
CA LYS A 42 -14.12 -1.84 -3.51
C LYS A 42 -13.37 -0.95 -4.48
N ILE A 43 -12.80 -1.54 -5.52
CA ILE A 43 -12.21 -0.79 -6.62
C ILE A 43 -13.30 0.00 -7.33
N LYS A 44 -13.09 1.30 -7.53
CA LYS A 44 -14.01 2.16 -8.30
C LYS A 44 -13.67 2.17 -9.79
N GLY A 45 -12.38 2.14 -10.13
CA GLY A 45 -11.90 2.20 -11.50
C GLY A 45 -10.38 2.20 -11.56
N SER A 46 -9.84 2.09 -12.77
CA SER A 46 -8.41 2.23 -13.05
C SER A 46 -8.00 3.69 -13.14
N LEU A 47 -6.77 3.98 -12.74
CA LEU A 47 -6.11 5.26 -12.91
C LEU A 47 -4.91 5.11 -13.87
N PRO A 48 -4.37 6.22 -14.42
CA PRO A 48 -3.09 6.17 -15.12
C PRO A 48 -2.00 5.52 -14.27
N ALA A 49 -1.10 4.79 -14.92
CA ALA A 49 0.01 4.14 -14.24
C ALA A 49 0.87 5.17 -13.49
N PRO A 50 1.34 4.85 -12.27
CA PRO A 50 2.23 5.71 -11.53
C PRO A 50 3.62 5.72 -12.18
N ASP A 51 4.25 6.88 -12.26
CA ASP A 51 5.62 7.06 -12.73
C ASP A 51 6.66 6.87 -11.61
N ASN A 52 6.24 7.07 -10.36
CA ASN A 52 7.11 7.05 -9.19
C ASN A 52 7.02 5.77 -8.35
N VAL A 53 6.37 4.72 -8.85
CA VAL A 53 6.19 3.44 -8.13
C VAL A 53 6.67 2.28 -8.98
N THR A 54 7.48 1.41 -8.38
CA THR A 54 8.12 0.28 -9.06
C THR A 54 7.94 -1.00 -8.25
N ASP A 55 7.89 -2.14 -8.93
CA ASP A 55 8.08 -3.45 -8.32
C ASP A 55 9.57 -3.78 -8.34
N GLN A 56 10.21 -3.68 -7.17
CA GLN A 56 11.65 -3.89 -7.00
C GLN A 56 12.03 -5.37 -6.92
N LEU A 57 11.04 -6.27 -6.75
CA LEU A 57 11.32 -7.69 -6.66
C LEU A 57 11.31 -8.36 -8.03
N GLU A 58 10.25 -8.14 -8.82
CA GLU A 58 10.06 -8.85 -10.10
C GLU A 58 10.05 -7.91 -11.32
N GLY A 59 10.13 -6.59 -11.12
CA GLY A 59 10.13 -5.62 -12.22
C GLY A 59 8.79 -5.54 -12.97
N LYS A 60 7.69 -6.02 -12.39
CA LYS A 60 6.38 -6.01 -13.05
C LYS A 60 5.82 -4.58 -13.15
N PRO A 61 5.00 -4.28 -14.17
CA PRO A 61 4.27 -3.01 -14.24
C PRO A 61 3.40 -2.81 -12.99
N VAL A 62 3.50 -1.63 -12.38
CA VAL A 62 2.63 -1.24 -11.27
C VAL A 62 1.39 -0.55 -11.84
N LEU A 63 0.23 -1.02 -11.39
CA LEU A 63 -1.09 -0.52 -11.77
C LEU A 63 -1.67 0.32 -10.62
N ALA A 64 -2.47 1.33 -10.98
CA ALA A 64 -3.14 2.21 -10.02
C ALA A 64 -4.66 2.10 -10.16
N TYR A 65 -5.35 2.09 -9.02
CA TYR A 65 -6.81 2.03 -8.96
C TYR A 65 -7.37 3.04 -7.97
N GLU A 66 -8.50 3.64 -8.32
CA GLU A 66 -9.26 4.53 -7.45
C GLU A 66 -10.01 3.72 -6.39
N LEU A 67 -9.88 4.15 -5.14
CA LEU A 67 -10.66 3.67 -4.01
C LEU A 67 -11.68 4.74 -3.59
N PRO A 68 -12.78 4.37 -2.90
CA PRO A 68 -13.70 5.36 -2.34
C PRO A 68 -12.92 6.40 -1.53
N PRO A 69 -13.22 7.71 -1.60
CA PRO A 69 -12.46 8.69 -0.82
C PRO A 69 -12.66 8.47 0.68
N LEU A 70 -11.70 8.95 1.48
CA LEU A 70 -11.91 9.14 2.90
C LEU A 70 -12.59 10.51 3.10
N ASP A 71 -13.49 10.60 4.09
CA ASP A 71 -14.03 11.90 4.52
C ASP A 71 -12.87 12.84 4.88
N ARG A 72 -12.86 14.05 4.32
CA ARG A 72 -11.81 15.07 4.52
C ARG A 72 -11.64 15.44 5.98
N SER A 73 -12.70 15.40 6.79
CA SER A 73 -12.63 15.63 8.24
C SER A 73 -11.85 14.54 8.99
N LYS A 74 -11.58 13.40 8.32
CA LYS A 74 -10.83 12.25 8.83
C LYS A 74 -9.50 12.05 8.09
N GLY A 75 -9.21 12.90 7.09
CA GLY A 75 -8.15 12.70 6.10
C GLY A 75 -6.80 13.15 6.62
N MET A 76 -6.03 12.24 7.22
CA MET A 76 -4.58 12.41 7.33
C MET A 76 -3.88 11.61 6.22
N PRO A 77 -2.86 12.19 5.57
CA PRO A 77 -2.04 11.47 4.62
C PRO A 77 -1.39 10.26 5.29
N PHE A 78 -1.51 9.09 4.69
CA PHE A 78 -0.83 7.90 5.14
C PHE A 78 -0.56 6.95 3.98
N LEU A 79 0.45 6.10 4.16
CA LEU A 79 0.73 4.96 3.30
C LEU A 79 0.48 3.70 4.10
N GLY A 80 -0.29 2.78 3.54
CA GLY A 80 -0.66 1.53 4.22
C GLY A 80 -0.60 0.33 3.30
N ALA A 81 -0.71 -0.84 3.91
CA ALA A 81 -0.82 -2.09 3.21
C ALA A 81 -2.26 -2.36 2.78
N ALA A 82 -2.40 -3.13 1.69
CA ALA A 82 -3.67 -3.73 1.31
C ALA A 82 -3.44 -5.15 0.85
N TRP A 83 -4.43 -6.00 1.10
CA TRP A 83 -4.54 -7.34 0.57
C TRP A 83 -5.75 -7.41 -0.37
N VAL A 84 -5.56 -7.98 -1.55
CA VAL A 84 -6.61 -8.12 -2.55
C VAL A 84 -7.31 -9.45 -2.36
N GLY A 85 -8.64 -9.41 -2.26
CA GLY A 85 -9.48 -10.58 -2.06
C GLY A 85 -10.75 -10.24 -1.27
N PRO A 86 -11.56 -11.26 -0.90
CA PRO A 86 -12.87 -11.03 -0.30
C PRO A 86 -12.82 -10.11 0.92
N GLY A 87 -13.65 -9.06 0.91
CA GLY A 87 -13.69 -8.04 1.96
C GLY A 87 -14.37 -8.50 3.25
N ASP A 88 -15.03 -9.67 3.23
CA ASP A 88 -15.83 -10.23 4.32
C ASP A 88 -15.03 -11.08 5.33
N ARG A 89 -13.76 -11.40 5.04
CA ARG A 89 -12.93 -12.28 5.88
C ARG A 89 -11.58 -11.66 6.16
N PRO A 90 -11.12 -11.58 7.41
CA PRO A 90 -9.80 -11.03 7.71
C PRO A 90 -8.72 -11.73 6.87
N PRO A 91 -7.62 -11.03 6.50
CA PRO A 91 -6.60 -11.61 5.66
C PRO A 91 -6.04 -12.83 6.40
N ARG A 92 -6.16 -14.02 5.79
CA ARG A 92 -5.57 -15.24 6.33
C ARG A 92 -4.04 -15.22 6.24
N GLU A 93 -3.55 -14.40 5.32
CA GLU A 93 -2.13 -14.15 5.07
C GLU A 93 -1.66 -12.92 5.86
N ARG A 94 -0.36 -12.84 6.12
CA ARG A 94 0.22 -11.65 6.74
C ARG A 94 0.07 -10.46 5.80
N MET A 95 -0.41 -9.35 6.34
CA MET A 95 -0.38 -8.08 5.62
C MET A 95 1.08 -7.70 5.31
N PRO A 96 1.35 -7.16 4.12
CA PRO A 96 2.63 -6.53 3.84
C PRO A 96 2.97 -5.46 4.87
N VAL A 97 4.24 -5.27 5.15
CA VAL A 97 4.73 -4.18 6.01
C VAL A 97 4.95 -2.95 5.14
N VAL A 98 4.50 -1.79 5.62
CA VAL A 98 4.85 -0.50 5.02
C VAL A 98 5.80 0.25 5.93
N CYS A 99 6.88 0.78 5.35
CA CYS A 99 7.86 1.61 6.04
C CYS A 99 8.51 2.59 5.07
N THR A 100 9.28 3.55 5.59
CA THR A 100 9.98 4.57 4.80
C THR A 100 11.50 4.39 4.87
N SER A 101 12.15 4.54 3.72
CA SER A 101 13.57 4.87 3.62
C SER A 101 13.72 6.39 3.56
N ARG A 102 14.94 6.89 3.30
CA ARG A 102 15.17 8.33 3.21
C ARG A 102 14.44 8.95 2.02
N GLU A 103 14.36 8.27 0.87
CA GLU A 103 13.81 8.84 -0.37
C GLU A 103 12.44 8.29 -0.77
N GLY A 104 11.89 7.31 -0.03
CA GLY A 104 10.66 6.66 -0.45
C GLY A 104 9.99 5.78 0.60
N ALA A 105 8.90 5.15 0.17
CA ALA A 105 8.18 4.14 0.92
C ALA A 105 8.34 2.77 0.30
N HIS A 106 8.42 1.76 1.16
CA HIS A 106 8.49 0.37 0.83
C HIS A 106 7.20 -0.31 1.28
N LEU A 107 6.65 -1.17 0.43
CA LEU A 107 5.72 -2.22 0.81
C LEU A 107 6.43 -3.55 0.63
N LEU A 108 6.63 -4.28 1.74
CA LEU A 108 7.44 -5.47 1.80
C LEU A 108 6.60 -6.64 2.30
N LEU A 109 6.62 -7.75 1.58
CA LEU A 109 5.99 -9.00 2.02
C LEU A 109 7.02 -10.12 2.01
N LEU A 110 7.12 -10.83 3.14
CA LEU A 110 7.85 -12.09 3.25
C LEU A 110 6.85 -13.24 3.32
N ASP A 111 6.98 -14.22 2.43
CA ASP A 111 6.30 -15.51 2.56
C ASP A 111 7.32 -16.57 3.00
N ARG A 112 7.03 -17.22 4.14
CA ARG A 112 7.92 -18.21 4.77
C ARG A 112 9.40 -17.75 4.85
N GLY A 113 9.59 -16.46 5.10
CA GLY A 113 10.91 -15.84 5.24
C GLY A 113 11.63 -15.49 3.94
N ARG A 114 10.99 -15.68 2.78
CA ARG A 114 11.51 -15.26 1.46
C ARG A 114 10.76 -14.03 0.96
N PRO A 115 11.43 -13.10 0.26
CA PRO A 115 10.77 -12.02 -0.46
C PRO A 115 9.64 -12.55 -1.36
N ALA A 116 8.44 -12.01 -1.17
CA ALA A 116 7.25 -12.35 -1.95
C ALA A 116 6.65 -11.13 -2.66
N ALA A 117 6.86 -9.92 -2.13
CA ALA A 117 6.53 -8.68 -2.82
C ALA A 117 7.39 -7.52 -2.31
N HIS A 118 7.81 -6.63 -3.21
CA HIS A 118 8.47 -5.37 -2.87
C HIS A 118 8.02 -4.27 -3.82
N LEU A 119 7.08 -3.43 -3.37
CA LEU A 119 6.78 -2.19 -4.08
C LEU A 119 7.55 -1.04 -3.45
N TYR A 120 8.16 -0.21 -4.27
CA TYR A 120 8.86 0.99 -3.86
C TYR A 120 8.25 2.23 -4.50
N MET A 121 7.92 3.22 -3.68
CA MET A 121 7.43 4.53 -4.09
C MET A 121 8.48 5.59 -3.79
N ASN A 122 8.98 6.26 -4.83
CA ASN A 122 9.87 7.40 -4.69
C ASN A 122 9.07 8.67 -4.34
N PHE A 123 9.49 9.40 -3.32
CA PHE A 123 8.84 10.65 -2.90
C PHE A 123 9.32 11.88 -3.68
N GLY A 124 10.52 11.85 -4.23
CA GLY A 124 11.19 13.03 -4.80
C GLY A 124 11.72 14.00 -3.74
N TYR A 125 11.64 13.65 -2.46
CA TYR A 125 12.17 14.42 -1.34
C TYR A 125 12.57 13.50 -0.18
N ALA A 126 13.38 14.02 0.75
CA ALA A 126 13.85 13.25 1.88
C ALA A 126 12.84 13.22 3.04
N VAL A 127 12.68 12.07 3.68
CA VAL A 127 11.90 11.89 4.92
C VAL A 127 12.72 11.18 6.00
N LEU A 128 12.20 11.19 7.23
CA LEU A 128 12.76 10.38 8.30
C LEU A 128 12.51 8.89 8.00
N PRO A 129 13.55 8.04 7.97
CA PRO A 129 13.38 6.61 7.77
C PRO A 129 12.65 5.95 8.95
N SER A 130 11.84 4.94 8.64
CA SER A 130 11.15 4.09 9.62
C SER A 130 11.35 2.60 9.37
N CYS A 131 11.97 2.22 8.25
CA CYS A 131 12.25 0.81 7.96
C CYS A 131 13.28 0.20 8.90
N ASP A 132 13.07 -1.06 9.27
CA ASP A 132 14.07 -1.89 9.92
C ASP A 132 15.13 -2.30 8.88
N HIS A 133 16.38 -1.90 9.10
CA HIS A 133 17.51 -2.27 8.25
C HIS A 133 17.65 -3.78 8.05
N ARG A 134 17.32 -4.59 9.06
CA ARG A 134 17.37 -6.06 8.95
C ARG A 134 16.28 -6.60 8.03
N LEU A 135 15.13 -5.94 7.97
CA LEU A 135 14.06 -6.33 7.05
C LEU A 135 14.44 -5.98 5.61
N LEU A 136 14.96 -4.76 5.38
CA LEU A 136 15.39 -4.30 4.06
C LEU A 136 16.49 -5.19 3.48
N ALA A 137 17.50 -5.57 4.28
CA ALA A 137 18.61 -6.43 3.84
C ALA A 137 18.20 -7.83 3.35
N ARG A 138 16.93 -8.23 3.51
CA ARG A 138 16.40 -9.49 2.96
C ARG A 138 15.88 -9.36 1.52
N PHE A 139 15.76 -8.13 1.03
CA PHE A 139 15.27 -7.79 -0.31
C PHE A 139 16.39 -7.24 -1.22
N ASP A 140 17.62 -7.15 -0.70
CA ASP A 140 18.84 -6.79 -1.46
C ASP A 140 19.47 -8.03 -2.14
#